data_AF-A0A660M0N7-F1
#
_entry.id   AF-A0A660M0N7-F1
#
_cell.length_a   1.000
_cell.length_b   1.000
_cell.length_c   1.000
_cell.angle_alpha   90.00
_cell.angle_beta   90.00
_cell.angle_gamma   90.00
#
_symmetry.space_group_name_H-M   'P 1'
#
loop_
_entity.id
_entity.type
_entity.pdbx_description
1 polymer ?
#
loop_
_entity_poly.entity_id
_entity_poly.type
_entity_poly.pdbx_seq_one_letter_code
_entity_poly.pdbx_strand_id
1 'polypeptide(L)'
;MKIAILSNGNVNYSTLRLKEEAEKRDHIVKIIKYRKCYVTIDEKNPTVMYGGQALDQYDAIIPRIASNMTRYGTAVARQLEMAYPRTLFVNRSIAITR
;
A
#
# COMPACT_ATOMS: atom_id res chain seq x y z
N MET A 1 11.10 10.75 -4.21
CA MET A 1 10.84 9.45 -3.54
C MET A 1 9.74 8.70 -4.28
N LYS A 2 9.75 7.37 -4.25
CA LYS A 2 8.66 6.50 -4.74
C LYS A 2 7.68 6.23 -3.60
N ILE A 3 6.48 6.78 -3.70
CA ILE A 3 5.42 6.63 -2.70
C ILE A 3 4.29 5.78 -3.27
N ALA A 4 3.85 4.80 -2.49
CA ALA A 4 2.71 3.95 -2.80
C ALA A 4 1.53 4.32 -1.89
N ILE A 5 0.36 4.59 -2.49
CA ILE A 5 -0.88 4.81 -1.73
C ILE A 5 -1.79 3.60 -1.92
N LEU A 6 -2.03 2.84 -0.87
CA LEU A 6 -2.95 1.70 -0.91
C LEU A 6 -4.39 2.22 -0.76
N SER A 7 -5.18 2.14 -1.81
CA SER A 7 -6.57 2.64 -1.83
C SER A 7 -7.44 1.79 -2.75
N ASN A 8 -8.64 1.42 -2.31
CA ASN A 8 -9.59 0.65 -3.13
C ASN A 8 -10.45 1.53 -4.05
N GLY A 9 -10.61 2.81 -3.72
CA GLY A 9 -11.38 3.75 -4.54
C GLY A 9 -10.57 4.27 -5.74
N ASN A 10 -11.20 4.35 -6.92
CA ASN A 10 -10.56 4.91 -8.11
C ASN A 10 -10.31 6.42 -8.03
N VAL A 11 -11.05 7.18 -7.21
CA VAL A 11 -11.10 8.65 -7.32
C VAL A 11 -11.50 9.30 -5.99
N ASN A 12 -11.00 8.82 -4.85
CA ASN A 12 -11.28 9.50 -3.58
C ASN A 12 -10.54 10.83 -3.56
N TYR A 13 -11.25 11.94 -3.32
CA TYR A 13 -10.65 13.28 -3.26
C TYR A 13 -9.41 13.34 -2.35
N SER A 14 -9.47 12.68 -1.19
CA SER A 14 -8.32 12.58 -0.27
C SER A 14 -7.09 11.91 -0.90
N THR A 15 -7.29 10.81 -1.64
CA THR A 15 -6.19 10.10 -2.33
C THR A 15 -5.62 10.94 -3.47
N LEU A 16 -6.47 11.67 -4.20
CA LEU A 16 -6.04 12.58 -5.26
C LEU A 16 -5.24 13.76 -4.72
N ARG A 17 -5.74 14.42 -3.65
CA ARG A 17 -5.02 15.52 -2.99
C ARG A 17 -3.66 15.08 -2.46
N LEU A 18 -3.57 13.90 -1.84
CA LEU A 18 -2.29 13.34 -1.39
C LEU A 18 -1.33 13.12 -2.55
N LYS A 19 -1.84 12.61 -3.68
CA LYS A 19 -1.05 12.44 -4.89
C LYS A 19 -0.54 13.78 -5.42
N GLU A 20 -1.43 14.76 -5.59
CA GLU A 20 -1.09 16.10 -6.09
C GLU A 20 -0.03 16.79 -5.23
N GLU A 21 -0.19 16.78 -3.90
CA GLU A 21 0.76 17.42 -2.99
C GLU A 21 2.12 16.72 -2.94
N ALA A 22 2.14 15.40 -3.15
CA ALA A 22 3.38 14.65 -3.25
C ALA A 22 4.07 14.87 -4.61
N GLU A 23 3.32 14.94 -5.71
CA GLU A 23 3.85 15.26 -7.04
C GLU A 23 4.42 16.69 -7.09
N LYS A 24 3.77 17.66 -6.41
CA LYS A 24 4.30 19.02 -6.23
C LYS A 24 5.65 19.09 -5.50
N ARG A 25 5.99 18.05 -4.74
CA ARG A 25 7.26 17.91 -3.99
C ARG A 25 8.27 17.02 -4.73
N ASP A 26 8.07 16.82 -6.03
CA ASP A 26 8.90 15.95 -6.87
C ASP A 26 8.98 14.50 -6.37
N HIS A 27 7.83 13.97 -5.91
CA HIS A 27 7.70 12.56 -5.55
C HIS A 27 6.90 11.79 -6.59
N ILE A 28 7.35 10.58 -6.90
CA ILE A 28 6.66 9.65 -7.80
C ILE A 28 5.61 8.90 -6.99
N VAL A 29 4.34 9.14 -7.25
CA VAL A 29 3.24 8.52 -6.50
C VAL A 29 2.49 7.51 -7.35
N LYS A 30 2.33 6.29 -6.82
CA LYS A 30 1.52 5.24 -7.43
C LYS A 30 0.38 4.85 -6.51
N ILE A 31 -0.84 4.92 -7.04
CA ILE A 31 -2.04 4.45 -6.34
C ILE A 31 -2.20 2.96 -6.63
N ILE A 32 -2.17 2.15 -5.58
CA ILE A 32 -2.25 0.69 -5.66
C ILE A 32 -3.60 0.26 -5.08
N LYS A 33 -4.37 -0.47 -5.88
CA LYS A 33 -5.64 -1.05 -5.41
C LYS A 33 -5.37 -2.32 -4.63
N TYR A 34 -5.47 -2.24 -3.31
CA TYR A 34 -5.26 -3.42 -2.46
C TYR A 34 -6.24 -4.56 -2.79
N ARG A 35 -7.44 -4.27 -3.32
CA ARG A 35 -8.38 -5.30 -3.82
C ARG A 35 -7.85 -6.16 -4.98
N LYS A 36 -6.87 -5.64 -5.74
CA LYS A 36 -6.19 -6.37 -6.83
C LYS A 36 -4.82 -6.88 -6.41
N CYS A 37 -4.45 -6.77 -5.13
CA CYS A 37 -3.19 -7.26 -4.62
C CYS A 37 -3.35 -8.72 -4.18
N TYR A 38 -2.60 -9.62 -4.78
CA TYR A 38 -2.55 -11.01 -4.34
C TYR A 38 -1.33 -11.17 -3.43
N VAL A 39 -1.54 -11.80 -2.28
CA VAL A 39 -0.46 -12.10 -1.33
C VAL A 39 -0.10 -13.57 -1.47
N THR A 40 1.18 -13.87 -1.65
CA THR A 40 1.66 -15.24 -1.51
C THR A 40 1.82 -15.56 -0.02
N ILE A 41 1.27 -16.70 0.39
CA ILE A 41 1.45 -17.24 1.76
C ILE A 41 2.69 -18.13 1.73
N ASP A 42 3.84 -17.51 1.49
CA ASP A 42 5.14 -18.16 1.62
C ASP A 42 5.89 -17.50 2.79
N GLU A 43 6.28 -18.30 3.78
CA GLU A 43 7.01 -17.84 4.95
C GLU A 43 8.43 -17.38 4.60
N LYS A 44 9.02 -17.91 3.51
CA LYS A 44 10.39 -17.60 3.11
C LYS A 44 10.49 -16.37 2.22
N ASN A 45 9.49 -16.14 1.37
CA ASN A 45 9.47 -15.03 0.41
C ASN A 45 8.11 -14.34 0.37
N PRO A 46 7.73 -13.59 1.42
CA PRO A 46 6.50 -12.83 1.43
C PRO A 46 6.53 -11.83 0.26
N THR A 47 5.63 -12.01 -0.71
CA THR A 47 5.57 -11.17 -1.91
C THR A 47 4.14 -10.70 -2.12
N VAL A 48 3.98 -9.44 -2.51
CA VAL A 48 2.68 -8.88 -2.88
C VAL A 48 2.68 -8.60 -4.37
N MET A 49 1.80 -9.30 -5.08
CA MET A 49 1.61 -9.15 -6.52
C MET A 49 0.45 -8.21 -6.81
N TYR A 50 0.64 -7.29 -7.74
CA TYR A 50 -0.39 -6.39 -8.23
C TYR A 50 -0.53 -6.52 -9.75
N GLY A 51 -1.68 -7.01 -10.22
CA GLY A 51 -1.92 -7.16 -11.66
C GLY A 51 -0.96 -8.11 -12.37
N GLY A 52 -0.51 -9.17 -11.67
CA GLY A 52 0.40 -10.19 -12.22
C GLY A 52 1.89 -9.86 -12.09
N GLN A 53 2.27 -8.69 -11.57
CA GLN A 53 3.66 -8.32 -11.30
C GLN A 53 3.90 -8.14 -9.81
N ALA A 54 5.08 -8.50 -9.32
CA ALA A 54 5.49 -8.15 -7.97
C ALA A 54 5.52 -6.62 -7.81
N LEU A 55 5.11 -6.12 -6.66
CA LEU A 55 5.23 -4.70 -6.37
C LEU A 55 6.71 -4.30 -6.32
N ASP A 56 7.03 -3.14 -6.86
CA ASP A 56 8.36 -2.57 -6.76
C ASP A 56 8.67 -2.15 -5.31
N GLN A 57 9.95 -1.97 -5.02
CA GLN A 57 10.37 -1.33 -3.78
C GLN A 57 9.94 0.15 -3.78
N TYR A 58 9.18 0.52 -2.75
CA TYR A 58 8.76 1.91 -2.47
C TYR A 58 9.53 2.47 -1.28
N ASP A 59 9.72 3.78 -1.24
CA ASP A 59 10.33 4.46 -0.10
C ASP A 59 9.31 4.63 1.03
N ALA A 60 8.06 4.91 0.68
CA ALA A 60 6.97 5.06 1.63
C ALA A 60 5.66 4.45 1.13
N ILE A 61 4.89 3.86 2.03
CA ILE A 61 3.55 3.32 1.80
C ILE A 61 2.56 4.02 2.73
N ILE A 62 1.49 4.56 2.13
CA ILE A 62 0.37 5.20 2.83
C ILE A 62 -0.85 4.28 2.73
N PRO A 63 -1.17 3.50 3.79
CA PRO A 63 -2.34 2.64 3.78
C PRO A 63 -3.62 3.44 4.04
N ARG A 64 -4.49 3.52 3.02
CA ARG A 64 -5.83 4.11 3.09
C ARG A 64 -6.87 3.01 2.92
N ILE A 65 -7.06 2.22 3.97
CA ILE A 65 -7.93 1.05 3.97
C ILE A 65 -9.37 1.45 4.32
N ALA A 66 -10.31 1.04 3.47
CA ALA A 66 -11.74 1.22 3.71
C ALA A 66 -12.24 0.29 4.82
N SER A 67 -13.19 0.79 5.63
CA SER A 67 -13.76 0.07 6.78
C SER A 67 -14.40 -1.28 6.42
N ASN A 68 -14.97 -1.39 5.23
CA ASN A 68 -15.58 -2.64 4.74
C ASN A 68 -14.57 -3.71 4.31
N MET A 69 -13.28 -3.37 4.20
CA MET A 69 -12.23 -4.29 3.76
C MET A 69 -11.03 -4.29 4.71
N THR A 70 -11.20 -3.87 5.96
CA THR A 70 -10.11 -3.77 6.96
C THR A 70 -9.33 -5.07 7.09
N ARG A 71 -10.01 -6.22 7.21
CA ARG A 71 -9.34 -7.51 7.40
C ARG A 71 -8.38 -7.84 6.24
N TYR A 72 -8.84 -7.65 5.01
CA TYR A 72 -8.03 -7.95 3.82
C TYR A 72 -6.98 -6.86 3.55
N GLY A 73 -7.37 -5.59 3.65
CA GLY A 73 -6.45 -4.46 3.50
C GLY A 73 -5.29 -4.54 4.50
N THR A 74 -5.57 -4.89 5.76
CA THR A 74 -4.52 -5.04 6.76
C THR A 74 -3.65 -6.26 6.51
N ALA A 75 -4.21 -7.38 6.02
CA ALA A 75 -3.41 -8.54 5.62
C ALA A 75 -2.42 -8.18 4.50
N VAL A 76 -2.86 -7.42 3.49
CA VAL A 76 -1.99 -6.91 2.42
C VAL A 76 -0.93 -5.96 2.97
N ALA A 77 -1.31 -5.03 3.84
CA ALA A 77 -0.37 -4.10 4.46
C ALA A 77 0.69 -4.83 5.30
N ARG A 78 0.29 -5.84 6.09
CA ARG A 78 1.20 -6.68 6.87
C ARG A 78 2.18 -7.44 5.98
N GLN A 79 1.70 -8.01 4.88
CA GLN A 79 2.58 -8.71 3.95
C GLN A 79 3.57 -7.76 3.27
N LEU A 80 3.15 -6.53 2.95
CA LEU A 80 4.06 -5.50 2.46
C LEU A 80 5.11 -5.10 3.50
N GLU A 81 4.73 -4.99 4.78
CA GLU A 81 5.67 -4.72 5.87
C GLU A 81 6.71 -5.83 6.03
N MET A 82 6.29 -7.09 5.87
CA MET A 82 7.19 -8.25 5.92
C MET A 82 8.09 -8.34 4.68
N ALA A 83 7.55 -8.05 3.50
CA ALA A 83 8.28 -8.07 2.23
C ALA A 83 9.31 -6.93 2.10
N TYR A 84 8.96 -5.74 2.60
CA TYR A 84 9.78 -4.53 2.46
C TYR A 84 10.04 -3.86 3.82
N PRO A 85 10.91 -4.45 4.67
CA PRO A 85 11.17 -3.94 6.02
C PRO A 85 11.86 -2.57 6.06
N ARG A 86 12.47 -2.13 4.95
CA ARG A 86 13.11 -0.81 4.81
C ARG A 86 12.15 0.29 4.33
N THR A 87 10.93 -0.06 3.93
CA THR A 87 9.94 0.90 3.45
C THR A 87 9.23 1.56 4.64
N LEU A 88 9.02 2.87 4.56
CA LEU A 88 8.31 3.61 5.60
C LEU A 88 6.79 3.40 5.48
N PHE A 89 6.16 2.86 6.52
CA PHE A 89 4.69 2.77 6.60
C PHE A 89 4.16 3.89 7.49
N VAL A 90 3.33 4.77 6.92
CA VAL A 90 2.76 5.91 7.67
C VAL A 90 1.89 5.41 8.83
N ASN A 91 1.05 4.41 8.58
CA ASN A 91 0.34 3.66 9.61
C ASN A 91 0.73 2.20 9.47
N ARG A 92 1.14 1.56 10.57
CA ARG A 92 1.43 0.13 10.55
C ARG A 92 0.15 -0.70 10.58
N SER A 93 0.23 -1.91 10.05
CA SER A 93 -0.87 -2.89 10.01
C SER A 93 -1.55 -3.06 11.38
N ILE A 94 -0.75 -3.11 12.46
CA ILE A 94 -1.22 -3.21 13.84
C ILE A 94 -2.09 -2.03 14.30
N ALA A 95 -1.83 -0.83 13.81
CA ALA A 95 -2.58 0.38 14.15
C ALA A 95 -3.91 0.47 13.39
N ILE A 96 -4.11 -0.32 12.33
CA ILE A 96 -5.31 -0.28 11.48
C ILE A 96 -6.35 -1.31 11.93
N THR A 97 -5.91 -2.41 12.56
CA THR A 97 -6.79 -3.47 13.04
C THR A 97 -7.32 -3.24 14.45
N ARG A 98 -6.69 -2.37 15.25
CA ARG A 98 -7.07 -2.08 16.64
C ARG A 98 -8.04 -0.92 16.76
#